data_AF-A0A7X0CPZ5-F1
#
_entry.id   AF-A0A7X0CPZ5-F1
#
_cell.length_a   1.000
_cell.length_b   1.000
_cell.length_c   1.000
_cell.angle_alpha   90.00
_cell.angle_beta   90.00
_cell.angle_gamma   90.00
#
_symmetry.space_group_name_H-M   'P 1'
#
loop_
_entity.id
_entity.type
_entity.pdbx_description
1 polymer ?
#
loop_
_entity_poly.entity_id
_entity_poly.type
_entity_poly.pdbx_seq_one_letter_code
_entity_poly.pdbx_strand_id
1 'polypeptide(L)'
;MKYLCLLFFVAGSNALYAAGMDLNRFTARSCQLVADTDSVVRKKSVSVGVSYGSDALFFGRTGPIKYPFLTGDAIYNSKSGIFVYGSVLKVLGYAPVDEVDLGGGYFYKLSKSFSGAISYTRFIFNKNANVIKSASSNDINLKNAYDWKLFKSTVILDYLYGKSNDFFVTISQSKYFETSWSIFDDQDYLSFNPSANLILGTQNFVQRYEVDHNYQHVISSNILDHIDPGAARRNREFNMLNYSFKVPVAYNRPHYTLEASWRYSIPVNVEGTLENRRESFFNFTFYYLFY
;
A
#
# COMPACT_ATOMS: atom_id res chain seq x y z
N MET A 1 -7.95 -24.77 -37.58
CA MET A 1 -6.54 -25.21 -37.80
C MET A 1 -5.62 -23.99 -37.74
N LYS A 2 -4.38 -24.18 -37.25
CA LYS A 2 -3.18 -23.37 -37.54
C LYS A 2 -3.24 -21.83 -37.39
N TYR A 3 -2.87 -21.40 -36.18
CA TYR A 3 -2.00 -20.25 -35.86
C TYR A 3 -2.37 -18.82 -36.28
N LEU A 4 -2.48 -17.96 -35.27
CA LEU A 4 -1.51 -16.87 -35.14
C LEU A 4 -0.96 -16.85 -33.70
N CYS A 5 0.19 -17.50 -33.49
CA CYS A 5 0.89 -17.45 -32.20
C CYS A 5 1.88 -16.28 -32.20
N LEU A 6 1.76 -15.37 -31.24
CA LEU A 6 2.83 -14.42 -30.89
C LEU A 6 2.96 -14.30 -29.36
N LEU A 7 3.13 -15.45 -28.71
CA LEU A 7 3.75 -15.53 -27.39
C LEU A 7 5.22 -15.14 -27.51
N PHE A 8 5.59 -13.95 -27.03
CA PHE A 8 6.98 -13.64 -26.72
C PHE A 8 7.24 -13.84 -25.24
N PHE A 9 7.76 -15.02 -24.91
CA PHE A 9 8.32 -15.34 -23.60
C PHE A 9 9.85 -15.42 -23.77
N VAL A 10 10.56 -14.37 -23.36
CA VAL A 10 12.02 -14.39 -23.20
C VAL A 10 12.33 -13.85 -21.81
N ALA A 11 12.96 -14.68 -20.99
CA ALA A 11 13.29 -14.31 -19.62
C ALA A 11 14.56 -13.45 -19.57
N GLY A 12 14.46 -12.27 -18.98
CA GLY A 12 15.56 -11.74 -18.17
C GLY A 12 15.47 -12.40 -16.80
N SER A 13 16.49 -13.16 -16.41
CA SER A 13 16.51 -13.98 -15.19
C SER A 13 16.35 -13.12 -13.91
N ASN A 14 15.70 -13.56 -12.83
CA ASN A 14 15.42 -14.93 -12.36
C ASN A 14 14.03 -15.06 -11.68
N ALA A 15 13.57 -16.31 -11.53
CA ALA A 15 12.39 -16.78 -10.76
C ALA A 15 11.01 -16.26 -11.25
N LEU A 16 10.19 -17.03 -11.99
CA LEU A 16 9.47 -18.28 -11.63
C LEU A 16 8.37 -18.07 -10.56
N TYR A 17 7.12 -18.57 -10.67
CA TYR A 17 6.31 -19.14 -11.77
C TYR A 17 4.86 -19.35 -11.23
N ALA A 18 3.83 -19.50 -12.08
CA ALA A 18 2.43 -19.88 -11.74
C ALA A 18 1.67 -18.93 -10.77
N ALA A 19 0.38 -18.55 -10.94
CA ALA A 19 -0.84 -19.28 -11.29
C ALA A 19 -1.35 -20.23 -10.16
N GLY A 20 -2.39 -19.80 -9.41
CA GLY A 20 -3.26 -20.72 -8.66
C GLY A 20 -4.43 -20.13 -7.66
N MET A 21 -6.61 -19.27 -7.94
CA MET A 21 -8.03 -18.89 -7.37
C MET A 21 -8.72 -17.52 -6.80
N ASP A 22 -8.39 -16.22 -6.68
CA ASP A 22 -9.04 -15.10 -5.78
C ASP A 22 -9.32 -15.35 -4.27
N LEU A 23 -9.11 -14.42 -3.32
CA LEU A 23 -10.15 -13.44 -2.96
C LEU A 23 -9.56 -12.09 -2.48
N ASN A 24 -9.50 -11.15 -3.41
CA ASN A 24 -9.30 -9.70 -3.33
C ASN A 24 -8.02 -9.15 -2.61
N ARG A 25 -7.93 -7.81 -2.36
CA ARG A 25 -6.67 -6.99 -2.36
C ARG A 25 -6.61 -5.75 -1.43
N PHE A 26 -5.42 -5.31 -0.97
CA PHE A 26 -5.11 -3.90 -0.60
C PHE A 26 -3.81 -3.40 -1.27
N THR A 27 -3.44 -2.13 -1.04
CA THR A 27 -2.35 -1.46 -1.77
C THR A 27 -1.35 -0.77 -0.82
N ALA A 28 -0.11 -1.27 -0.75
CA ALA A 28 1.08 -0.58 -0.23
C ALA A 28 0.86 0.29 1.04
N ARG A 29 0.20 -0.30 2.03
CA ARG A 29 0.47 -0.12 3.46
C ARG A 29 0.78 -1.52 4.01
N SER A 30 0.77 -1.72 5.32
CA SER A 30 0.57 -3.04 5.91
C SER A 30 -0.51 -3.80 5.15
N CYS A 31 -0.18 -4.98 4.64
CA CYS A 31 -0.99 -5.61 3.62
C CYS A 31 -2.24 -6.24 4.25
N GLN A 32 -3.40 -5.64 3.97
CA GLN A 32 -4.69 -6.19 4.34
C GLN A 32 -5.32 -6.92 3.15
N LEU A 33 -6.27 -7.80 3.45
CA LEU A 33 -7.15 -8.36 2.43
C LEU A 33 -8.31 -7.40 2.22
N VAL A 34 -8.69 -7.17 0.98
CA VAL A 34 -10.13 -7.26 0.70
C VAL A 34 -10.38 -8.73 0.47
N ALA A 35 -11.43 -9.29 1.05
CA ALA A 35 -11.97 -10.60 0.72
C ALA A 35 -13.48 -10.44 0.90
N ASP A 36 -14.12 -9.78 -0.07
CA ASP A 36 -15.45 -9.16 0.07
C ASP A 36 -15.59 -8.30 1.36
N THR A 37 -14.68 -7.35 1.61
CA THR A 37 -14.80 -6.45 2.79
C THR A 37 -15.80 -5.29 2.61
N ASP A 38 -16.97 -5.60 2.05
CA ASP A 38 -18.24 -4.99 2.44
C ASP A 38 -19.20 -5.96 3.15
N SER A 39 -18.92 -7.26 3.18
CA SER A 39 -19.53 -8.17 4.16
C SER A 39 -18.69 -8.24 5.44
N VAL A 40 -19.38 -8.35 6.58
CA VAL A 40 -18.72 -8.85 7.79
C VAL A 40 -18.43 -10.32 7.52
N VAL A 41 -17.15 -10.72 7.60
CA VAL A 41 -16.71 -12.08 7.22
C VAL A 41 -17.46 -13.12 8.06
N ARG A 42 -18.48 -13.75 7.47
CA ARG A 42 -19.41 -14.66 8.18
C ARG A 42 -18.80 -16.02 8.53
N LYS A 43 -17.63 -16.30 7.97
CA LYS A 43 -16.77 -17.46 8.26
C LYS A 43 -15.51 -16.98 9.00
N LYS A 44 -14.71 -17.91 9.49
CA LYS A 44 -13.30 -17.57 9.74
C LYS A 44 -12.61 -17.48 8.39
N SER A 45 -11.48 -16.79 8.32
CA SER A 45 -10.53 -17.00 7.25
C SER A 45 -9.11 -16.73 7.72
N VAL A 46 -8.16 -17.38 7.06
CA VAL A 46 -6.76 -16.96 7.02
C VAL A 46 -6.47 -16.65 5.56
N SER A 47 -5.68 -15.62 5.28
CA SER A 47 -5.05 -15.51 3.98
C SER A 47 -3.59 -15.12 4.12
N VAL A 48 -2.83 -15.42 3.08
CA VAL A 48 -1.43 -15.02 2.92
C VAL A 48 -1.25 -14.29 1.60
N GLY A 49 -0.34 -13.32 1.56
CA GLY A 49 -0.01 -12.56 0.36
C GLY A 49 1.49 -12.47 0.12
N VAL A 50 1.86 -12.30 -1.14
CA VAL A 50 3.20 -11.92 -1.58
C VAL A 50 3.06 -10.85 -2.66
N SER A 51 3.58 -9.65 -2.39
CA SER A 51 3.58 -8.54 -3.34
C SER A 51 5.00 -8.20 -3.79
N TYR A 52 5.18 -7.92 -5.07
CA TYR A 52 6.27 -7.10 -5.59
C TYR A 52 5.81 -5.65 -5.75
N GLY A 53 6.70 -4.71 -5.48
CA GLY A 53 6.54 -3.30 -5.84
C GLY A 53 7.78 -2.75 -6.55
N SER A 54 7.58 -1.95 -7.58
CA SER A 54 8.67 -1.34 -8.35
C SER A 54 9.44 -0.27 -7.57
N ASP A 55 8.80 0.38 -6.58
CA ASP A 55 9.40 1.43 -5.77
C ASP A 55 8.58 1.69 -4.48
N ALA A 56 9.25 2.08 -3.39
CA ALA A 56 8.64 2.28 -2.07
C ALA A 56 8.09 3.71 -1.90
N LEU A 57 6.76 3.83 -1.78
CA LEU A 57 6.05 5.10 -1.62
C LEU A 57 5.40 5.21 -0.23
N PHE A 58 5.77 6.23 0.55
CA PHE A 58 5.22 6.50 1.87
C PHE A 58 4.46 7.83 1.88
N PHE A 59 3.13 7.79 2.05
CA PHE A 59 2.23 8.97 2.05
C PHE A 59 2.41 9.96 0.88
N GLY A 60 2.86 9.47 -0.29
CA GLY A 60 3.17 10.33 -1.43
C GLY A 60 4.61 10.85 -1.47
N ARG A 61 5.53 10.20 -0.75
CA ARG A 61 6.97 10.46 -0.76
C ARG A 61 7.78 9.21 -1.11
N THR A 62 8.74 9.35 -2.03
CA THR A 62 9.76 8.34 -2.40
C THR A 62 11.13 8.74 -1.87
N GLY A 63 12.08 7.80 -1.86
CA GLY A 63 13.49 8.10 -1.64
C GLY A 63 14.15 8.79 -2.84
N PRO A 64 15.41 9.26 -2.71
CA PRO A 64 16.19 9.81 -3.82
C PRO A 64 16.57 8.74 -4.86
N ILE A 65 16.59 7.47 -4.44
CA ILE A 65 16.81 6.30 -5.29
C ILE A 65 15.60 5.36 -5.21
N LYS A 66 15.40 4.55 -6.25
CA LYS A 66 14.30 3.59 -6.31
C LYS A 66 14.56 2.40 -5.39
N TYR A 67 13.54 2.01 -4.64
CA TYR A 67 13.55 0.87 -3.73
C TYR A 67 12.51 -0.19 -4.15
N PRO A 68 12.78 -1.01 -5.19
CA PRO A 68 11.95 -2.17 -5.48
C PRO A 68 11.89 -3.10 -4.27
N PHE A 69 10.73 -3.65 -3.95
CA PHE A 69 10.52 -4.41 -2.73
C PHE A 69 9.68 -5.67 -2.95
N LEU A 70 9.82 -6.61 -2.01
CA LEU A 70 8.87 -7.69 -1.78
C LEU A 70 8.21 -7.50 -0.41
N THR A 71 6.91 -7.77 -0.31
CA THR A 71 6.25 -8.05 0.97
C THR A 71 5.78 -9.49 1.01
N GLY A 72 5.80 -10.08 2.20
CA GLY A 72 5.03 -11.28 2.53
C GLY A 72 4.07 -10.92 3.67
N ASP A 73 2.82 -11.35 3.58
CA ASP A 73 1.78 -10.97 4.54
C ASP A 73 0.88 -12.13 4.92
N ALA A 74 0.29 -12.04 6.12
CA ALA A 74 -0.65 -13.01 6.66
C ALA A 74 -1.68 -12.32 7.56
N ILE A 75 -2.96 -12.65 7.38
CA ILE A 75 -4.07 -12.04 8.15
C ILE A 75 -5.15 -13.09 8.44
N TYR A 76 -5.61 -13.10 9.70
CA TYR A 76 -6.72 -13.91 10.18
C TYR A 76 -7.94 -13.02 10.46
N ASN A 77 -9.10 -13.41 9.91
CA ASN A 77 -10.39 -12.78 10.17
C ASN A 77 -11.26 -13.70 11.03
N SER A 78 -11.83 -13.14 12.09
CA SER A 78 -12.82 -13.77 12.96
C SER A 78 -14.25 -13.51 12.47
N LYS A 79 -15.14 -14.48 12.72
CA LYS A 79 -16.61 -14.33 12.54
C LYS A 79 -17.22 -13.13 13.29
N SER A 80 -16.52 -12.59 14.29
CA SER A 80 -16.95 -11.40 15.04
C SER A 80 -16.62 -10.07 14.35
N GLY A 81 -15.87 -10.07 13.24
CA GLY A 81 -15.33 -8.86 12.63
C GLY A 81 -13.97 -8.41 13.19
N ILE A 82 -13.46 -9.05 14.24
CA ILE A 82 -12.07 -8.87 14.70
C ILE A 82 -11.11 -9.46 13.65
N PHE A 83 -10.01 -8.77 13.38
CA PHE A 83 -8.91 -9.29 12.56
C PHE A 83 -7.56 -9.04 13.23
N VAL A 84 -6.59 -9.91 12.94
CA VAL A 84 -5.17 -9.71 13.29
C VAL A 84 -4.31 -10.03 12.08
N TYR A 85 -3.18 -9.34 11.95
CA TYR A 85 -2.32 -9.44 10.79
C TYR A 85 -0.84 -9.24 11.12
N GLY A 86 0.02 -9.73 10.25
CA GLY A 86 1.43 -9.38 10.20
C GLY A 86 1.92 -9.33 8.76
N SER A 87 2.90 -8.48 8.49
CA SER A 87 3.58 -8.45 7.19
C SER A 87 5.07 -8.16 7.34
N VAL A 88 5.89 -8.81 6.53
CA VAL A 88 7.32 -8.53 6.39
C VAL A 88 7.55 -7.78 5.09
N LEU A 89 8.45 -6.78 5.10
CA LEU A 89 8.89 -6.05 3.91
C LEU A 89 10.40 -6.18 3.78
N LYS A 90 10.83 -6.41 2.53
CA LYS A 90 12.22 -6.54 2.11
C LYS A 90 12.47 -5.67 0.89
N VAL A 91 13.38 -4.71 1.01
CA VAL A 91 13.90 -3.94 -0.13
C VAL A 91 14.93 -4.79 -0.86
N LEU A 92 14.78 -4.90 -2.18
CA LEU A 92 15.66 -5.71 -3.01
C LEU A 92 17.04 -5.03 -3.13
N GLY A 93 18.10 -5.79 -2.89
CA GLY A 93 19.49 -5.30 -2.87
C GLY A 93 19.97 -4.72 -1.54
N TYR A 94 19.12 -4.66 -0.50
CA TYR A 94 19.47 -4.12 0.82
C TYR A 94 19.54 -5.22 1.90
N ALA A 95 18.57 -5.29 2.82
CA ALA A 95 18.66 -6.14 4.00
C ALA A 95 18.12 -7.57 3.78
N PRO A 96 18.33 -8.52 4.72
CA PRO A 96 17.62 -9.79 4.74
C PRO A 96 16.11 -9.59 4.86
N VAL A 97 15.69 -8.72 5.79
CA VAL A 97 14.36 -8.14 5.99
C VAL A 97 14.59 -6.72 6.53
N ASP A 98 13.78 -5.75 6.09
CA ASP A 98 13.93 -4.34 6.44
C ASP A 98 12.91 -3.91 7.51
N GLU A 99 11.70 -4.48 7.46
CA GLU A 99 10.54 -4.05 8.22
C GLU A 99 9.62 -5.23 8.53
N VAL A 100 9.05 -5.27 9.74
CA VAL A 100 8.01 -6.20 10.16
C VAL A 100 6.90 -5.40 10.83
N ASP A 101 5.68 -5.50 10.28
CA ASP A 101 4.47 -4.95 10.84
C ASP A 101 3.69 -6.05 11.58
N LEU A 102 3.14 -5.71 12.73
CA LEU A 102 2.16 -6.52 13.47
C LEU A 102 0.98 -5.65 13.86
N GLY A 103 -0.24 -6.09 13.58
CA GLY A 103 -1.42 -5.27 13.81
C GLY A 103 -2.71 -6.06 13.96
N GLY A 104 -3.80 -5.33 14.21
CA GLY A 104 -5.13 -5.90 14.36
C GLY A 104 -6.19 -4.82 14.53
N GLY A 105 -7.45 -5.22 14.43
CA GLY A 105 -8.55 -4.28 14.41
C GLY A 105 -9.92 -4.94 14.39
N TYR A 106 -10.93 -4.12 14.09
CA TYR A 106 -12.33 -4.50 14.08
C TYR A 106 -13.05 -3.88 12.89
N PHE A 107 -13.67 -4.73 12.06
CA PHE A 107 -14.60 -4.33 11.00
C PHE A 107 -15.99 -4.03 11.56
N TYR A 108 -16.55 -2.88 11.22
CA TYR A 108 -17.91 -2.48 11.56
C TYR A 108 -18.72 -2.17 10.30
N LYS A 109 -20.04 -2.39 10.39
CA LYS A 109 -21.00 -2.06 9.33
C LYS A 109 -22.24 -1.43 9.94
N LEU A 110 -22.38 -0.11 9.78
CA LEU A 110 -23.48 0.66 10.41
C LEU A 110 -24.75 0.65 9.54
N SER A 111 -24.63 0.43 8.24
CA SER A 111 -25.77 0.30 7.32
C SER A 111 -25.41 -0.60 6.13
N LYS A 112 -26.33 -0.81 5.18
CA LYS A 112 -26.02 -1.56 3.95
C LYS A 112 -24.89 -0.90 3.13
N SER A 113 -24.87 0.43 3.08
CA SER A 113 -23.92 1.25 2.29
C SER A 113 -22.75 1.82 3.10
N PHE A 114 -22.76 1.74 4.44
CA PHE A 114 -21.69 2.29 5.28
C PHE A 114 -20.94 1.21 6.06
N SER A 115 -19.66 1.03 5.73
CA SER A 115 -18.73 0.06 6.31
C SER A 115 -17.45 0.75 6.76
N GLY A 116 -16.69 0.11 7.65
CA GLY A 116 -15.41 0.64 8.09
C GLY A 116 -14.60 -0.33 8.94
N ALA A 117 -13.41 0.12 9.32
CA ALA A 117 -12.49 -0.58 10.20
C ALA A 117 -11.76 0.42 11.09
N ILE A 118 -11.59 0.06 12.36
CA ILE A 118 -10.58 0.67 13.23
C ILE A 118 -9.48 -0.36 13.47
N SER A 119 -8.22 0.06 13.38
CA SER A 119 -7.07 -0.82 13.60
C SER A 119 -5.86 -0.11 14.18
N TYR A 120 -4.99 -0.90 14.79
CA TYR A 120 -3.69 -0.48 15.32
C TYR A 120 -2.59 -1.31 14.65
N THR A 121 -1.46 -0.67 14.39
CA THR A 121 -0.27 -1.32 13.82
C THR A 121 0.97 -0.92 14.62
N ARG A 122 1.81 -1.89 14.93
CA ARG A 122 3.18 -1.69 15.39
C ARG A 122 4.15 -1.97 14.24
N PHE A 123 5.03 -1.03 13.97
CA PHE A 123 6.11 -1.17 12.98
C PHE A 123 7.42 -1.53 13.69
N ILE A 124 8.19 -2.47 13.13
CA ILE A 124 9.46 -2.96 13.68
C ILE A 124 10.50 -2.96 12.57
N PHE A 125 11.44 -2.02 12.62
CA PHE A 125 12.47 -1.85 11.59
C PHE A 125 13.77 -2.54 11.97
N ASN A 126 14.47 -3.04 10.96
CA ASN A 126 15.87 -3.38 11.06
C ASN A 126 16.69 -2.08 11.31
N LYS A 127 17.75 -2.15 12.11
CA LYS A 127 18.59 -0.98 12.44
C LYS A 127 19.27 -0.36 11.23
N ASN A 128 19.37 -1.11 10.13
CA ASN A 128 20.04 -0.71 8.89
C ASN A 128 19.04 -0.47 7.73
N ALA A 129 17.73 -0.38 8.00
CA ALA A 129 16.70 -0.22 6.98
C ALA A 129 16.48 1.26 6.61
N ASN A 130 16.93 1.67 5.42
CA ASN A 130 16.88 3.06 4.95
C ASN A 130 15.48 3.52 4.45
N VAL A 131 14.41 2.98 5.02
CA VAL A 131 13.01 3.17 4.60
C VAL A 131 12.39 4.39 5.31
N ILE A 132 11.72 5.27 4.56
CA ILE A 132 11.12 6.53 5.06
C ILE A 132 10.15 6.29 6.24
N LYS A 133 9.42 5.16 6.21
CA LYS A 133 8.48 4.73 7.27
C LYS A 133 9.13 4.64 8.66
N SER A 134 10.45 4.43 8.75
CA SER A 134 11.22 4.24 10.01
C SER A 134 11.28 5.47 10.95
N ALA A 135 10.75 6.61 10.51
CA ALA A 135 10.50 7.79 11.36
C ALA A 135 9.34 7.56 12.36
N SER A 136 8.38 6.70 12.03
CA SER A 136 7.22 6.35 12.88
C SER A 136 7.32 4.89 13.32
N SER A 137 6.76 4.54 14.47
CA SER A 137 6.81 3.15 15.00
C SER A 137 5.45 2.52 15.28
N ASN A 138 4.38 3.30 15.15
CA ASN A 138 3.01 2.89 15.39
C ASN A 138 2.08 3.65 14.44
N ASP A 139 0.91 3.08 14.20
CA ASP A 139 -0.21 3.67 13.46
C ASP A 139 -1.53 3.34 14.14
N ILE A 140 -2.42 4.33 14.25
CA ILE A 140 -3.85 4.12 14.54
C ILE A 140 -4.62 4.56 13.28
N ASN A 141 -5.24 3.57 12.65
CA ASN A 141 -5.93 3.71 11.37
C ASN A 141 -7.45 3.61 11.58
N LEU A 142 -8.20 4.59 11.04
CA LEU A 142 -9.65 4.57 10.97
C LEU A 142 -10.12 4.73 9.52
N LYS A 143 -10.53 3.62 8.90
CA LYS A 143 -11.08 3.55 7.55
C LYS A 143 -12.62 3.58 7.59
N ASN A 144 -13.23 4.56 6.92
CA ASN A 144 -14.68 4.61 6.69
C ASN A 144 -14.96 4.60 5.19
N ALA A 145 -16.00 3.90 4.75
CA ALA A 145 -16.41 3.86 3.36
C ALA A 145 -17.93 3.99 3.18
N TYR A 146 -18.32 4.65 2.10
CA TYR A 146 -19.71 4.77 1.66
C TYR A 146 -19.85 4.28 0.22
N ASP A 147 -20.73 3.31 0.02
CA ASP A 147 -21.13 2.80 -1.30
C ASP A 147 -22.34 3.57 -1.87
N TRP A 148 -22.11 4.30 -2.96
CA TRP A 148 -23.12 5.04 -3.72
C TRP A 148 -23.75 4.21 -4.84
N LYS A 149 -23.49 2.90 -4.89
CA LYS A 149 -23.83 1.92 -5.96
C LYS A 149 -23.12 2.14 -7.29
N LEU A 150 -22.89 3.40 -7.69
CA LEU A 150 -22.20 3.76 -8.93
C LEU A 150 -20.68 3.94 -8.74
N PHE A 151 -20.26 4.26 -7.52
CA PHE A 151 -18.88 4.44 -7.08
C PHE A 151 -18.81 4.34 -5.55
N LYS A 152 -17.62 4.15 -4.99
CA LYS A 152 -17.38 4.03 -3.55
C LYS A 152 -16.45 5.14 -3.08
N SER A 153 -16.91 5.93 -2.12
CA SER A 153 -16.05 6.87 -1.38
C SER A 153 -15.39 6.14 -0.21
N THR A 154 -14.12 6.41 0.06
CA THR A 154 -13.43 5.98 1.28
C THR A 154 -12.67 7.16 1.87
N VAL A 155 -12.77 7.34 3.18
CA VAL A 155 -11.95 8.26 3.97
C VAL A 155 -11.16 7.42 4.97
N ILE A 156 -9.85 7.61 4.99
CA ILE A 156 -8.94 6.96 5.93
C ILE A 156 -8.25 8.04 6.75
N LEU A 157 -8.36 7.95 8.06
CA LEU A 157 -7.58 8.75 8.99
C LEU A 157 -6.43 7.89 9.52
N ASP A 158 -5.24 8.45 9.57
CA ASP A 158 -4.04 7.77 10.08
C ASP A 158 -3.36 8.68 11.11
N TYR A 159 -3.08 8.14 12.29
CA TYR A 159 -2.26 8.80 13.29
C TYR A 159 -1.00 7.97 13.55
N LEU A 160 0.10 8.42 12.95
CA LEU A 160 1.42 7.84 13.16
C LEU A 160 2.09 8.43 14.38
N TYR A 161 2.75 7.60 15.18
CA TYR A 161 3.52 8.08 16.33
C TYR A 161 4.76 7.22 16.62
N GLY A 162 5.78 7.84 17.23
CA GLY A 162 7.09 7.22 17.44
C GLY A 162 8.19 8.26 17.65
N LYS A 163 9.12 8.37 16.69
CA LYS A 163 10.14 9.42 16.69
C LYS A 163 9.58 10.73 16.12
N SER A 164 8.75 10.66 15.09
CA SER A 164 7.80 11.72 14.72
C SER A 164 6.37 11.33 15.13
N ASN A 165 5.50 12.33 15.22
CA ASN A 165 4.05 12.15 15.27
C ASN A 165 3.47 12.87 14.06
N ASP A 166 2.60 12.20 13.30
CA ASP A 166 2.04 12.74 12.07
C ASP A 166 0.58 12.30 11.88
N PHE A 167 -0.24 13.19 11.34
CA PHE A 167 -1.65 12.93 11.06
C PHE A 167 -1.94 13.07 9.57
N PHE A 168 -2.69 12.12 9.02
CA PHE A 168 -3.05 12.08 7.60
C PHE A 168 -4.53 11.82 7.38
N VAL A 169 -5.03 12.35 6.27
CA VAL A 169 -6.36 12.07 5.72
C VAL A 169 -6.17 11.63 4.28
N THR A 170 -6.49 10.36 3.99
CA THR A 170 -6.56 9.83 2.63
C THR A 170 -8.02 9.75 2.19
N ILE A 171 -8.39 10.51 1.17
CA ILE A 171 -9.71 10.44 0.52
C ILE A 171 -9.55 9.68 -0.79
N SER A 172 -10.38 8.67 -1.03
CA SER A 172 -10.38 7.86 -2.24
C SER A 172 -11.78 7.82 -2.84
N GLN A 173 -11.85 7.93 -4.17
CA GLN A 173 -13.03 7.66 -4.97
C GLN A 173 -12.69 6.54 -5.93
N SER A 174 -13.40 5.42 -5.85
CA SER A 174 -13.15 4.22 -6.65
C SER A 174 -14.42 3.69 -7.30
N LYS A 175 -14.26 2.91 -8.38
CA LYS A 175 -15.37 2.22 -9.03
C LYS A 175 -14.96 0.79 -9.39
N TYR A 176 -15.66 -0.17 -8.80
CA TYR A 176 -15.50 -1.58 -9.12
C TYR A 176 -16.19 -1.93 -10.46
N PHE A 177 -15.54 -2.78 -11.23
CA PHE A 177 -16.06 -3.41 -12.44
C PHE A 177 -15.64 -4.88 -12.45
N GLU A 178 -16.51 -5.75 -12.97
CA GLU A 178 -16.32 -7.20 -13.00
C GLU A 178 -16.69 -7.72 -14.38
N THR A 179 -15.99 -8.74 -14.88
CA THR A 179 -16.38 -9.40 -16.14
C THR A 179 -17.43 -10.47 -15.87
N SER A 180 -18.56 -10.42 -16.57
CA SER A 180 -19.56 -11.49 -16.60
C SER A 180 -19.12 -12.69 -17.49
N TRP A 181 -17.81 -12.86 -17.67
CA TRP A 181 -17.20 -13.85 -18.55
C TRP A 181 -15.84 -14.28 -17.98
N SER A 182 -15.51 -15.55 -18.22
CA SER A 182 -14.30 -16.23 -17.75
C SER A 182 -13.25 -16.34 -18.85
N ILE A 183 -11.98 -16.35 -18.46
CA ILE A 183 -10.79 -16.40 -19.33
C ILE A 183 -10.36 -17.84 -19.63
N PHE A 184 -10.35 -18.71 -18.62
CA PHE A 184 -9.79 -20.07 -18.71
C PHE A 184 -10.80 -21.15 -18.29
N ASP A 185 -11.60 -20.94 -17.24
CA ASP A 185 -12.71 -21.83 -16.86
C ASP A 185 -13.82 -21.13 -16.05
N ASP A 186 -15.00 -21.77 -15.99
CA ASP A 186 -16.27 -21.29 -15.41
C ASP A 186 -16.25 -20.88 -13.92
N GLN A 187 -15.09 -20.93 -13.27
CA GLN A 187 -14.90 -20.43 -11.91
C GLN A 187 -14.09 -19.14 -11.86
N ASP A 188 -13.60 -18.63 -13.00
CA ASP A 188 -12.74 -17.45 -13.07
C ASP A 188 -13.42 -16.20 -13.65
N TYR A 189 -12.85 -15.03 -13.32
CA TYR A 189 -13.27 -13.72 -13.81
C TYR A 189 -12.14 -12.67 -13.71
N LEU A 190 -12.29 -11.53 -14.39
CA LEU A 190 -11.47 -10.33 -14.18
C LEU A 190 -12.24 -9.31 -13.36
N SER A 191 -11.53 -8.53 -12.53
CA SER A 191 -12.10 -7.31 -11.96
C SER A 191 -11.12 -6.14 -11.88
N PHE A 192 -11.68 -4.96 -12.10
CA PHE A 192 -10.99 -3.68 -12.20
C PHE A 192 -11.52 -2.76 -11.11
N ASN A 193 -10.65 -2.02 -10.42
CA ASN A 193 -11.10 -1.05 -9.42
C ASN A 193 -10.31 0.27 -9.52
N PRO A 194 -10.39 0.99 -10.65
CA PRO A 194 -9.76 2.29 -10.81
C PRO A 194 -10.16 3.24 -9.68
N SER A 195 -9.17 3.93 -9.10
CA SER A 195 -9.37 4.91 -8.03
C SER A 195 -8.56 6.18 -8.21
N ALA A 196 -9.18 7.31 -7.91
CA ALA A 196 -8.52 8.60 -7.69
C ALA A 196 -8.39 8.82 -6.17
N ASN A 197 -7.20 9.24 -5.72
CA ASN A 197 -6.83 9.29 -4.32
C ASN A 197 -6.14 10.62 -4.01
N LEU A 198 -6.43 11.16 -2.84
CA LEU A 198 -6.02 12.45 -2.33
C LEU A 198 -5.43 12.24 -0.94
N ILE A 199 -4.19 12.66 -0.70
CA ILE A 199 -3.53 12.55 0.61
C ILE A 199 -3.26 13.95 1.14
N LEU A 200 -3.83 14.27 2.30
CA LEU A 200 -3.50 15.43 3.12
C LEU A 200 -2.80 14.97 4.39
N GLY A 201 -1.95 15.81 4.99
CA GLY A 201 -1.30 15.48 6.26
C GLY A 201 -0.19 16.41 6.66
N THR A 202 0.48 16.06 7.76
CA THR A 202 1.76 16.64 8.19
C THR A 202 2.96 15.85 7.63
N GLN A 203 4.17 16.39 7.78
CA GLN A 203 5.41 15.85 7.21
C GLN A 203 6.58 15.82 8.21
N ASN A 204 6.32 15.71 9.53
CA ASN A 204 7.38 15.65 10.55
C ASN A 204 8.30 14.44 10.34
N PHE A 205 7.78 13.35 9.77
CA PHE A 205 8.55 12.18 9.35
C PHE A 205 9.67 12.51 8.35
N VAL A 206 9.51 13.52 7.50
CA VAL A 206 10.52 13.92 6.49
C VAL A 206 11.77 14.41 7.20
N GLN A 207 11.63 15.42 8.07
CA GLN A 207 12.73 15.94 8.88
C GLN A 207 13.39 14.84 9.73
N ARG A 208 12.61 13.89 10.26
CA ARG A 208 13.17 12.77 11.03
C ARG A 208 13.97 11.80 10.16
N TYR A 209 13.49 11.50 8.94
CA TYR A 209 14.20 10.64 8.00
C TYR A 209 15.55 11.24 7.62
N GLU A 210 15.60 12.55 7.33
CA GLU A 210 16.83 13.27 7.00
C GLU A 210 17.87 13.20 8.13
N VAL A 211 17.44 13.48 9.37
CA VAL A 211 18.29 13.42 10.57
C VAL A 211 18.77 12.00 10.88
N ASP A 212 17.95 10.97 10.65
CA ASP A 212 18.33 9.57 10.92
C ASP A 212 19.26 8.97 9.84
N HIS A 213 19.25 9.47 8.60
CA HIS A 213 19.99 8.88 7.47
C HIS A 213 21.16 9.71 6.93
N ASN A 214 21.30 10.96 7.38
CA ASN A 214 22.53 11.76 7.33
C ASN A 214 23.25 11.74 5.95
N TYR A 215 22.55 12.18 4.89
CA TYR A 215 22.97 12.19 3.47
C TYR A 215 24.16 13.13 3.13
N GLN A 216 25.07 13.39 4.07
CA GLN A 216 26.25 14.27 3.93
C GLN A 216 27.21 13.88 2.79
N HIS A 217 27.11 12.66 2.24
CA HIS A 217 27.99 12.16 1.16
C HIS A 217 27.40 12.20 -0.25
N VAL A 218 26.16 12.67 -0.44
CA VAL A 218 25.54 12.83 -1.78
C VAL A 218 25.34 14.31 -2.16
N ILE A 219 25.55 15.21 -1.19
CA ILE A 219 25.23 16.63 -1.30
C ILE A 219 26.53 17.45 -1.33
N SER A 220 26.68 18.30 -2.37
CA SER A 220 27.81 19.24 -2.46
C SER A 220 27.85 20.18 -1.24
N SER A 221 29.06 20.51 -0.78
CA SER A 221 29.35 21.30 0.43
C SER A 221 28.53 22.58 0.61
N ASN A 222 28.05 23.16 -0.49
CA ASN A 222 27.40 24.47 -0.54
C ASN A 222 25.92 24.45 -0.10
N ILE A 223 25.39 23.29 0.33
CA ILE A 223 23.99 23.12 0.77
C ILE A 223 23.90 22.83 2.28
N LEU A 224 25.00 22.41 2.93
CA LEU A 224 25.01 22.02 4.35
C LEU A 224 24.88 23.21 5.32
N ASP A 225 25.11 24.44 4.87
CA ASP A 225 25.07 25.66 5.70
C ASP A 225 23.65 26.13 6.07
N HIS A 226 22.57 25.53 5.55
CA HIS A 226 21.20 25.99 5.77
C HIS A 226 20.28 24.90 6.34
N ILE A 227 20.35 24.69 7.65
CA ILE A 227 19.22 24.13 8.41
C ILE A 227 18.10 25.18 8.42
N ASP A 228 17.23 25.18 7.41
CA ASP A 228 16.09 26.10 7.29
C ASP A 228 15.16 26.00 8.51
N PRO A 229 15.07 27.03 9.39
CA PRO A 229 14.18 27.00 10.54
C PRO A 229 12.71 26.95 10.14
N GLY A 230 12.39 27.37 8.90
CA GLY A 230 11.08 27.28 8.29
C GLY A 230 10.68 25.87 7.89
N ALA A 231 11.60 24.98 7.53
CA ALA A 231 11.28 23.61 7.11
C ALA A 231 10.60 22.81 8.26
N ALA A 232 11.12 22.95 9.49
CA ALA A 232 10.52 22.38 10.69
C ALA A 232 9.12 22.94 11.01
N ARG A 233 8.78 24.13 10.50
CA ARG A 233 7.43 24.71 10.58
C ARG A 233 6.53 24.20 9.45
N ARG A 234 6.96 24.25 8.19
CA ARG A 234 6.18 23.77 7.04
C ARG A 234 5.84 22.28 7.15
N ASN A 235 6.74 21.47 7.71
CA ASN A 235 6.50 20.06 8.01
C ASN A 235 5.40 19.82 9.08
N ARG A 236 5.03 20.83 9.88
CA ARG A 236 3.91 20.75 10.85
C ARG A 236 2.58 21.25 10.29
N GLU A 237 2.58 21.92 9.14
CA GLU A 237 1.37 22.47 8.54
C GLU A 237 0.60 21.35 7.83
N PHE A 238 -0.67 21.16 8.20
CA PHE A 238 -1.53 20.15 7.60
C PHE A 238 -1.91 20.59 6.17
N ASN A 239 -1.26 19.98 5.18
CA ASN A 239 -1.29 20.42 3.80
C ASN A 239 -1.63 19.27 2.84
N MET A 240 -1.93 19.61 1.58
CA MET A 240 -2.02 18.62 0.51
C MET A 240 -0.64 17.99 0.27
N LEU A 241 -0.53 16.67 0.22
CA LEU A 241 0.75 15.97 0.03
C LEU A 241 0.85 15.31 -1.34
N ASN A 242 -0.23 14.69 -1.83
CA ASN A 242 -0.19 13.91 -3.06
C ASN A 242 -1.58 13.66 -3.67
N TYR A 243 -1.67 13.79 -4.99
CA TYR A 243 -2.76 13.25 -5.81
C TYR A 243 -2.28 11.95 -6.47
N SER A 244 -3.11 10.92 -6.58
CA SER A 244 -2.74 9.72 -7.35
C SER A 244 -3.93 9.00 -7.98
N PHE A 245 -3.67 8.41 -9.14
CA PHE A 245 -4.60 7.52 -9.83
C PHE A 245 -4.02 6.11 -9.82
N LYS A 246 -4.81 5.10 -9.41
CA LYS A 246 -4.42 3.68 -9.50
C LYS A 246 -5.43 2.93 -10.37
N VAL A 247 -4.94 2.07 -11.25
CA VAL A 247 -5.72 1.05 -11.95
C VAL A 247 -5.18 -0.33 -11.54
N PRO A 248 -5.90 -1.06 -10.67
CA PRO A 248 -5.72 -2.48 -10.47
C PRO A 248 -6.52 -3.28 -11.49
N VAL A 249 -5.90 -4.33 -12.02
CA VAL A 249 -6.53 -5.42 -12.76
C VAL A 249 -6.23 -6.70 -11.99
N ALA A 250 -7.23 -7.46 -11.59
CA ALA A 250 -7.03 -8.75 -10.95
C ALA A 250 -7.73 -9.87 -11.71
N TYR A 251 -7.07 -11.03 -11.75
CA TYR A 251 -7.59 -12.31 -12.18
C TYR A 251 -8.00 -13.14 -10.97
N ASN A 252 -9.22 -13.66 -11.01
CA ASN A 252 -9.97 -14.02 -9.83
C ASN A 252 -10.75 -15.35 -9.99
N ARG A 253 -10.96 -16.16 -8.93
CA ARG A 253 -11.77 -17.40 -8.85
C ARG A 253 -12.34 -17.64 -7.39
N PRO A 254 -12.26 -18.84 -6.72
CA PRO A 254 -12.54 -19.01 -5.25
C PRO A 254 -11.46 -18.99 -4.08
N HIS A 255 -10.13 -19.14 -4.26
CA HIS A 255 -9.07 -19.24 -3.21
C HIS A 255 -7.68 -18.48 -3.35
N TYR A 256 -7.37 -17.60 -4.33
CA TYR A 256 -6.06 -16.87 -4.49
C TYR A 256 -5.91 -15.66 -5.48
N THR A 257 -5.94 -14.39 -5.08
CA THR A 257 -5.93 -13.30 -6.10
C THR A 257 -4.61 -13.19 -6.89
N LEU A 258 -4.68 -12.87 -8.18
CA LEU A 258 -3.53 -12.36 -8.95
C LEU A 258 -3.83 -10.93 -9.42
N GLU A 259 -3.31 -9.92 -8.72
CA GLU A 259 -3.40 -8.51 -9.13
C GLU A 259 -2.13 -8.05 -9.85
N ALA A 260 -2.32 -7.39 -10.99
CA ALA A 260 -1.36 -6.45 -11.56
C ALA A 260 -1.94 -5.03 -11.44
N SER A 261 -1.15 -4.06 -10.99
CA SER A 261 -1.63 -2.69 -10.85
C SER A 261 -0.60 -1.63 -11.19
N TRP A 262 -1.08 -0.57 -11.83
CA TRP A 262 -0.33 0.66 -12.09
C TRP A 262 -0.89 1.79 -11.23
N ARG A 263 -0.02 2.61 -10.64
CA ARG A 263 -0.36 3.85 -9.94
C ARG A 263 0.48 4.99 -10.51
N TYR A 264 -0.15 6.08 -10.93
CA TYR A 264 0.52 7.35 -11.17
C TYR A 264 0.37 8.26 -9.95
N SER A 265 1.47 8.81 -9.44
CA SER A 265 1.50 9.69 -8.27
C SER A 265 2.04 11.07 -8.62
N ILE A 266 1.36 12.10 -8.13
CA ILE A 266 1.65 13.52 -8.32
C ILE A 266 1.84 14.13 -6.91
N PRO A 267 3.07 14.10 -6.38
CA PRO A 267 3.40 14.75 -5.11
C PRO A 267 3.32 16.28 -5.25
N VAL A 268 2.90 16.94 -4.17
CA VAL A 268 2.81 18.41 -4.02
C VAL A 268 3.24 18.81 -2.60
N ASN A 269 3.59 20.09 -2.39
CA ASN A 269 4.12 20.60 -1.11
C ASN A 269 5.25 19.72 -0.55
N VAL A 270 6.22 19.45 -1.42
CA VAL A 270 7.38 18.61 -1.13
C VAL A 270 8.38 19.44 -0.33
N GLU A 271 8.81 18.91 0.80
CA GLU A 271 9.81 19.52 1.69
C GLU A 271 11.05 18.62 1.75
N GLY A 272 12.20 19.23 2.06
CA GLY A 272 13.46 18.53 2.29
C GLY A 272 14.12 17.92 1.04
N THR A 273 15.04 16.99 1.28
CA THR A 273 15.91 16.29 0.31
C THR A 273 15.20 15.19 -0.49
N LEU A 274 13.89 14.99 -0.29
CA LEU A 274 13.14 13.95 -0.98
C LEU A 274 12.73 14.41 -2.39
N GLU A 275 13.46 13.96 -3.42
CA GLU A 275 13.21 14.27 -4.84
C GLU A 275 11.91 13.65 -5.40
N ASN A 276 10.77 14.18 -4.94
CA ASN A 276 9.45 13.70 -5.29
C ASN A 276 8.99 14.27 -6.64
N ARG A 277 9.45 13.64 -7.72
CA ARG A 277 8.93 13.85 -9.09
C ARG A 277 7.60 13.10 -9.29
N ARG A 278 6.93 13.35 -10.43
CA ARG A 278 5.72 12.59 -10.81
C ARG A 278 6.13 11.21 -11.32
N GLU A 279 5.59 10.14 -10.74
CA GLU A 279 6.09 8.78 -11.00
C GLU A 279 4.99 7.74 -11.23
N SER A 280 5.33 6.71 -12.00
CA SER A 280 4.54 5.49 -12.19
C SER A 280 5.11 4.36 -11.34
N PHE A 281 4.25 3.76 -10.52
CA PHE A 281 4.52 2.60 -9.68
C PHE A 281 3.79 1.40 -10.25
N PHE A 282 4.44 0.23 -10.23
CA PHE A 282 3.87 -1.04 -10.62
C PHE A 282 3.93 -2.00 -9.45
N ASN A 283 2.80 -2.63 -9.14
CA ASN A 283 2.70 -3.67 -8.12
C ASN A 283 2.09 -4.93 -8.73
N PHE A 284 2.69 -6.07 -8.44
CA PHE A 284 2.17 -7.40 -8.77
C PHE A 284 2.00 -8.17 -7.47
N THR A 285 0.81 -8.73 -7.23
CA THR A 285 0.49 -9.38 -5.96
C THR A 285 -0.21 -10.70 -6.20
N PHE A 286 0.28 -11.74 -5.53
CA PHE A 286 -0.43 -12.99 -5.30
C PHE A 286 -1.00 -12.98 -3.87
N TYR A 287 -2.25 -13.40 -3.70
CA TYR A 287 -2.86 -13.71 -2.40
C TYR A 287 -3.35 -15.16 -2.42
N TYR A 288 -3.51 -15.83 -1.28
CA TYR A 288 -4.20 -17.12 -1.13
C TYR A 288 -5.13 -17.08 0.10
N LEU A 289 -6.39 -17.53 -0.03
CA LEU A 289 -7.43 -17.52 1.00
C LEU A 289 -7.82 -18.94 1.44
N PHE A 290 -7.81 -19.14 2.75
CA PHE A 290 -8.27 -20.34 3.48
C PHE A 290 -9.53 -20.01 4.31
N TYR A 291 -10.45 -20.96 4.45
CA TYR A 291 -11.77 -20.81 5.11
C TYR A 291 -11.98 -21.76 6.30
#